data_AF-A0A2P8FPQ2-F1
#
_entry.id   AF-A0A2P8FPQ2-F1
#
_cell.length_a   1.000
_cell.length_b   1.000
_cell.length_c   1.000
_cell.angle_alpha   90.00
_cell.angle_beta   90.00
_cell.angle_gamma   90.00
#
_symmetry.space_group_name_H-M   'P 1'
#
loop_
_entity.id
_entity.type
_entity.pdbx_description
1 polymer ?
#
loop_
_entity_poly.entity_id
_entity_poly.type
_entity_poly.pdbx_seq_one_letter_code
_entity_poly.pdbx_strand_id
1 'polypeptide(L)' 'MQVQALSILSNGSKSREVRKLLDVSPGKLHAMRVSRQLSFMRIGGVIYYERADIEKMFEKFKTAAVK' A
#
# COMPACT_ATOMS: atom_id res chain seq x y z
N MET A 1 17.17 10.24 -11.84
CA MET A 1 16.36 9.28 -11.06
C MET A 1 15.10 9.97 -10.58
N GLN A 2 14.00 9.86 -11.32
CA GLN A 2 12.71 10.37 -10.86
C GLN A 2 12.03 9.27 -10.06
N VAL A 3 12.17 9.31 -8.73
CA VAL A 3 11.24 8.61 -7.85
C VAL A 3 9.93 9.39 -7.92
N GLN A 4 8.97 8.89 -8.71
CA GLN A 4 7.60 9.37 -8.67
C GLN A 4 6.99 8.96 -7.32
N ALA A 5 7.34 9.68 -6.25
CA ALA A 5 6.65 9.63 -5.00
C ALA A 5 5.29 10.29 -5.24
N LEU A 6 4.28 9.45 -5.55
CA LEU A 6 2.90 9.87 -5.73
C LEU A 6 2.50 10.71 -4.50
N SER A 7 2.46 12.02 -4.72
CA SER A 7 2.43 13.03 -3.68
C SER A 7 0.97 13.22 -3.32
N ILE A 8 0.45 12.47 -2.34
CA ILE A 8 -0.91 12.69 -1.86
C ILE A 8 -0.94 12.83 -0.34
N LEU A 9 -1.55 13.94 0.08
CA LEU A 9 -1.50 14.65 1.35
C LEU A 9 -1.91 13.84 2.59
N SER A 10 -1.31 14.16 3.75
CA SER A 10 -1.75 13.89 5.14
C SER A 10 -1.90 12.43 5.64
N ASN A 11 -1.55 12.25 6.92
CA ASN A 11 -1.34 10.99 7.66
C ASN A 11 -2.57 10.03 7.72
N GLY A 12 -3.78 10.51 7.42
CA GLY A 12 -5.00 9.69 7.35
C GLY A 12 -5.47 9.31 5.93
N SER A 13 -5.08 10.08 4.92
CA SER A 13 -5.55 9.92 3.53
C SER A 13 -4.75 8.85 2.78
N LYS A 14 -3.43 8.75 3.02
CA LYS A 14 -2.54 7.77 2.36
C LYS A 14 -2.95 6.32 2.62
N SER A 15 -3.19 5.98 3.89
CA SER A 15 -3.67 4.63 4.25
C SER A 15 -5.10 4.38 3.74
N ARG A 16 -5.89 5.43 3.47
CA ARG A 16 -7.24 5.30 2.92
C ARG A 16 -7.20 5.02 1.41
N GLU A 17 -6.32 5.68 0.67
CA GLU A 17 -6.11 5.42 -0.76
C GLU A 17 -5.51 4.04 -1.00
N VAL A 18 -4.47 3.65 -0.26
CA VAL A 18 -3.88 2.31 -0.38
C VAL A 18 -4.93 1.23 -0.08
N ARG A 19 -5.80 1.46 0.91
CA ARG A 19 -6.93 0.55 1.20
C ARG A 19 -7.94 0.48 0.06
N LYS A 20 -8.27 1.60 -0.58
CA LYS A 20 -9.17 1.63 -1.74
C LYS A 20 -8.54 0.95 -2.96
N LEU A 21 -7.25 1.13 -3.17
CA LEU A 21 -6.52 0.58 -4.30
C LEU A 21 -6.35 -0.93 -4.20
N LEU A 22 -6.09 -1.44 -2.99
CA LEU A 22 -5.94 -2.87 -2.72
C LEU A 22 -7.26 -3.55 -2.31
N ASP A 23 -8.33 -2.79 -2.13
CA ASP A 23 -9.61 -3.22 -1.55
C ASP A 23 -9.47 -4.00 -0.23
N VAL A 24 -8.67 -3.44 0.71
CA VAL A 24 -8.36 -4.10 1.98
C VAL A 24 -8.84 -3.31 3.20
N SER A 25 -9.18 -4.04 4.27
CA SER A 25 -9.53 -3.45 5.56
C SER A 25 -8.30 -2.82 6.25
N PRO A 26 -8.50 -1.88 7.21
CA PRO A 26 -7.40 -1.31 8.00
C PRO A 26 -6.58 -2.37 8.75
N GLY A 27 -7.24 -3.41 9.27
CA GLY A 27 -6.59 -4.53 9.95
C GLY A 27 -5.71 -5.34 9.00
N LYS A 28 -6.17 -5.58 7.77
CA LYS A 28 -5.40 -6.30 6.74
C LYS A 28 -4.17 -5.50 6.30
N LEU A 29 -4.31 -4.18 6.06
CA LEU A 29 -3.18 -3.31 5.72
C LEU A 29 -2.17 -3.20 6.88
N HIS A 30 -2.64 -3.22 8.13
CA HIS A 30 -1.76 -3.28 9.29
C HIS A 30 -1.02 -4.63 9.36
N ALA A 31 -1.73 -5.74 9.22
CA ALA A 31 -1.14 -7.08 9.17
C ALA A 31 -0.08 -7.19 8.09
N MET A 32 -0.32 -6.66 6.88
CA MET A 32 0.66 -6.65 5.77
C MET A 32 1.92 -5.85 6.07
N ARG A 33 1.81 -4.75 6.83
CA ARG A 33 2.99 -3.98 7.29
C ARG A 33 3.77 -4.76 8.36
N VAL A 34 3.07 -5.34 9.33
CA VAL A 34 3.67 -6.11 10.43
C VAL A 34 4.33 -7.38 9.90
N SER A 35 3.68 -8.07 8.97
CA SER A 35 4.19 -9.29 8.32
C SER A 35 5.27 -9.04 7.27
N ARG A 36 5.65 -7.77 7.03
CA ARG A 36 6.61 -7.35 6.00
C ARG A 36 6.24 -7.79 4.57
N GLN A 37 4.94 -8.04 4.32
CA GLN A 37 4.44 -8.39 2.99
C GLN A 37 4.31 -7.17 2.07
N LEU A 38 4.13 -5.99 2.66
CA LEU A 38 4.10 -4.72 1.93
C LEU A 38 5.17 -3.80 2.50
N SER A 39 6.20 -3.55 1.69
CA SER A 39 7.28 -2.64 2.03
C SER A 39 6.74 -1.24 2.27
N PHE A 40 7.25 -0.57 3.29
CA PHE A 40 6.90 0.80 3.58
C PHE A 40 8.12 1.55 4.10
N MET A 41 8.18 2.84 3.82
CA MET A 41 9.19 3.73 4.38
C MET A 41 8.53 4.71 5.33
N ARG A 42 9.14 4.92 6.51
CA ARG A 42 8.69 5.92 7.47
C ARG A 42 9.65 7.10 7.46
N ILE A 43 9.19 8.26 7.01
CA ILE A 43 9.97 9.52 7.04
C ILE A 43 9.16 10.53 7.85
N GLY A 44 9.74 11.04 8.94
CA GLY A 44 9.09 12.08 9.75
C GLY A 44 7.71 11.71 10.29
N GLY A 45 7.48 10.43 10.63
CA GLY A 45 6.18 9.95 11.12
C GLY A 45 5.15 9.62 10.04
N VAL A 46 5.47 9.88 8.77
CA VAL A 46 4.60 9.58 7.63
C VAL A 46 5.05 8.29 6.97
N ILE A 47 4.09 7.45 6.61
CA ILE A 47 4.33 6.16 5.93
C ILE A 47 4.16 6.35 4.42
N TYR A 48 5.12 5.83 3.68
CA TYR A 48 5.20 5.85 2.23
C TYR A 48 5.24 4.41 1.72
N TYR A 49 4.62 4.20 0.57
CA TYR A 49 4.61 2.92 -0.13
C TYR A 49 5.17 3.14 -1.52
N GLU A 50 5.90 2.15 -2.02
CA GLU A 50 6.34 2.15 -3.41
C GLU A 50 5.22 1.65 -4.30
N ARG A 51 5.00 2.31 -5.44
CA ARG A 51 3.92 1.96 -6.37
C ARG A 51 4.06 0.53 -6.89
N ALA A 52 5.27 0.13 -7.25
CA ALA A 52 5.55 -1.21 -7.76
C ALA A 52 5.19 -2.32 -6.75
N ASP A 53 5.41 -2.08 -5.46
CA ASP A 53 5.06 -3.03 -4.41
C ASP A 53 3.55 -3.10 -4.18
N ILE A 54 2.86 -1.97 -4.30
CA ILE A 54 1.39 -1.93 -4.25
C ILE A 54 0.79 -2.68 -5.44
N GLU A 55 1.31 -2.48 -6.65
CA GLU A 55 0.87 -3.20 -7.85
C GLU A 55 1.10 -4.70 -7.75
N LYS A 56 2.30 -5.12 -7.33
CA LYS A 56 2.59 -6.54 -7.05
C LYS A 56 1.63 -7.10 -6.02
N MET A 57 1.26 -6.32 -4.99
CA MET A 57 0.27 -6.76 -4.02
C MET A 57 -1.12 -6.86 -4.61
N PHE A 58 -1.53 -5.89 -5.41
CA PHE A 58 -2.80 -5.95 -6.11
C PHE A 58 -2.90 -7.21 -6.98
N GLU A 59 -1.85 -7.54 -7.72
CA GLU A 59 -1.78 -8.77 -8.51
C GLU A 59 -1.83 -10.04 -7.67
N LYS A 60 -1.15 -10.07 -6.51
CA LYS A 60 -1.22 -11.21 -5.58
C LYS A 60 -2.61 -11.39 -4.95
N PHE A 61 -3.34 -10.31 -4.67
CA PHE A 61 -4.71 -10.40 -4.15
C PHE A 61 -5.72 -10.70 -5.24
N LYS A 62 -5.43 -10.34 -6.49
CA LYS A 62 -6.15 -10.75 -7.69
C LYS A 62 -5.82 -12.21 -8.06
N THR A 63 -5.81 -13.11 -7.08
CA THR A 63 -5.87 -14.55 -7.34
C THR A 63 -7.10 -14.77 -8.19
N ALA A 64 -6.86 -15.29 -9.40
CA ALA A 64 -7.83 -15.50 -10.47
C ALA A 64 -9.25 -15.59 -9.94
N ALA A 65 -10.09 -14.61 -10.31
CA ALA A 65 -11.52 -14.82 -10.32
C ALA A 65 -11.73 -16.19 -10.93
N VAL A 66 -12.12 -17.14 -10.08
CA VAL A 66 -12.31 -18.55 -10.45
C VAL A 66 -13.21 -18.51 -11.67
N LYS A 67 -12.65 -18.92 -12.80
CA LYS A 67 -13.38 -19.09 -14.03
C LYS A 67 -14.21 -20.35 -13.92
#